data_AF-A0A971JNJ8-F1
#
_entry.id   AF-A0A971JNJ8-F1
#
_cell.length_a   1.000
_cell.length_b   1.000
_cell.length_c   1.000
_cell.angle_alpha   90.00
_cell.angle_beta   90.00
_cell.angle_gamma   90.00
#
_symmetry.space_group_name_H-M   'P 1'
#
loop_
_entity.id
_entity.type
_entity.pdbx_description
1 polymer ?
#
loop_
_entity_poly.entity_id
_entity_poly.type
_entity_poly.pdbx_seq_one_letter_code
_entity_poly.pdbx_strand_id
1 'polypeptide(L)'
;MSMDSQQCWTSLWRLNNCPATWQNWHPADLTPFAPRKRELAARCTVWYHTVQSIFKINPNDSEVLPVSRNFSGSTTVLLIAAIGLAAGCATTKSDFNAETLAASRAPAMSVAIQQPDIIVAVSPVRQTMQIGGSIPTLLGAGISAIQDGRYAVRIRETLNGYDGNAFFESRLRERMNQTAGRDIIRVQPFSTAAGYHNAREALQARLDGLRRGGADLVLDFDLSYGIYGPEGLLATRIEGEATDLQTGKILWRNTISTYSMDVYADMRWRDPMQRMSPTLLSPRFTSAEDAVNQWTDDGGARLKQHFEQSVERAIAAVLTDLGLEETAEGRYVLGMQALLEKEYAAAEAYLARARELAPHLPEAGNALAVAKARNKNPEEAVQIAEAVALEHPDYLPAQYNLAWFYAVELNNPEKGRPYFDKAVSLGASPGRKLEKAMR
;
A
#
# COMPACT_ATOMS: atom_id res chain seq x y z
N MET A 1 41.58 20.69 8.44
CA MET A 1 41.72 20.68 9.92
C MET A 1 40.34 20.52 10.50
N SER A 2 40.09 19.34 11.06
CA SER A 2 38.82 18.92 11.66
C SER A 2 38.59 19.60 13.00
N MET A 3 37.33 19.97 13.26
CA MET A 3 36.82 20.09 14.63
C MET A 3 35.41 19.49 14.68
N ASP A 4 35.20 18.65 15.68
CA ASP A 4 34.21 17.60 15.79
C ASP A 4 32.80 18.08 16.16
N SER A 5 31.80 17.40 15.60
CA SER A 5 30.37 17.57 15.86
C SER A 5 29.93 17.24 17.30
N GLN A 6 30.82 16.66 18.13
CA GLN A 6 30.56 16.34 19.54
C GLN A 6 30.53 17.57 20.48
N GLN A 7 31.15 18.70 20.13
CA GLN A 7 31.14 19.91 20.98
C GLN A 7 29.82 20.71 20.89
N CYS A 8 29.07 20.56 19.80
CA CYS A 8 27.78 21.24 19.64
C CYS A 8 26.70 20.63 20.56
N TRP A 9 26.73 19.30 20.73
CA TRP A 9 25.77 18.56 21.57
C TRP A 9 25.99 18.77 23.07
N THR A 10 27.24 18.93 23.53
CA THR A 10 27.55 19.19 24.95
C THR A 10 27.15 20.60 25.41
N SER A 11 27.04 21.55 24.48
CA SER A 11 26.64 22.93 24.77
C SER A 11 25.11 23.06 24.91
N LEU A 12 24.35 22.29 24.13
CA LEU A 12 22.89 22.23 24.21
C LEU A 12 22.39 21.47 25.45
N TRP A 13 23.12 20.45 25.91
CA TRP A 13 22.74 19.70 27.11
C TRP A 13 22.90 20.52 28.41
N ARG A 14 23.83 21.49 28.46
CA ARG A 14 24.03 22.38 29.61
C ARG A 14 22.96 23.48 29.75
N LEU A 15 22.19 23.77 28.72
CA LEU A 15 21.12 24.79 28.76
C LEU A 15 19.77 24.24 29.26
N ASN A 16 19.58 22.91 29.30
CA ASN A 16 18.33 22.28 29.74
C ASN A 16 18.23 22.04 31.25
N ASN A 17 19.25 22.39 32.05
CA ASN A 17 19.28 22.17 33.50
C ASN A 17 19.42 23.48 34.31
N CYS A 18 18.62 24.50 33.99
CA CYS A 18 18.50 25.69 34.83
C CYS A 18 17.01 26.02 35.08
N PRO A 19 16.47 25.79 36.29
CA PRO A 19 15.08 26.06 36.61
C PRO A 19 14.96 27.48 37.19
N ALA A 20 14.84 28.50 36.34
CA ALA A 20 14.20 29.78 36.68
C ALA A 20 14.28 30.79 35.52
N THR A 21 13.23 31.61 35.44
CA THR A 21 13.12 32.88 34.68
C THR A 21 13.07 32.83 33.14
N TRP A 22 11.88 32.56 32.60
CA TRP A 22 11.48 32.94 31.22
C TRP A 22 10.20 33.79 31.21
N GLN A 23 10.01 34.66 32.22
CA GLN A 23 8.80 35.50 32.30
C GLN A 23 8.99 36.95 31.83
N ASN A 24 10.18 37.40 31.45
CA ASN A 24 10.38 38.77 30.96
C ASN A 24 11.36 38.80 29.78
N TRP A 25 10.86 38.56 28.56
CA TRP A 25 11.61 38.81 27.32
C TRP A 25 10.75 39.65 26.37
N HIS A 26 11.19 40.86 26.03
CA HIS A 26 10.51 41.76 25.11
C HIS A 26 11.15 41.67 23.70
N PRO A 27 10.39 41.84 22.60
CA PRO A 27 10.90 41.67 21.22
C PRO A 27 11.94 42.71 20.77
N ALA A 28 12.28 43.69 21.61
CA ALA A 28 13.20 44.78 21.29
C ALA A 28 14.69 44.43 21.48
N ASP A 29 15.02 43.31 22.14
CA ASP A 29 16.40 42.97 22.51
C ASP A 29 17.19 42.19 21.43
N LEU A 30 16.64 42.06 20.21
CA LEU A 30 17.23 41.29 19.10
C LEU A 30 17.86 42.17 18.00
N THR A 31 18.56 43.23 18.40
CA THR A 31 19.16 44.20 17.49
C THR A 31 20.52 43.83 16.86
N PRO A 32 21.30 42.79 17.28
CA PRO A 32 22.53 42.45 16.55
C PRO A 32 22.50 41.13 15.74
N PHE A 33 21.34 40.46 15.54
CA PHE A 33 21.31 39.16 14.84
C PHE A 33 20.59 39.15 13.48
N ALA A 34 21.23 38.49 12.51
CA ALA A 34 20.81 38.32 11.11
C ALA A 34 19.41 37.67 10.93
N PRO A 35 18.70 37.96 9.81
CA PRO A 35 17.28 37.66 9.62
C PRO A 35 16.87 36.19 9.81
N ARG A 36 17.73 35.20 9.51
CA ARG A 36 17.44 33.77 9.72
C ARG A 36 17.24 33.37 11.18
N LYS A 37 17.81 34.10 12.14
CA LYS A 37 17.63 33.81 13.59
C LYS A 37 16.29 34.35 14.13
N ARG A 38 15.73 35.39 13.51
CA ARG A 38 14.39 35.92 13.87
C ARG A 38 13.28 34.97 13.42
N GLU A 39 13.45 34.33 12.27
CA GLU A 39 12.49 33.37 11.74
C GLU A 39 12.44 32.08 12.58
N LEU A 40 13.59 31.62 13.10
CA LEU A 40 13.64 30.47 14.02
C LEU A 40 12.99 30.78 15.37
N ALA A 41 13.23 31.98 15.93
CA ALA A 41 12.63 32.41 17.19
C ALA A 41 11.11 32.57 17.07
N ALA A 42 10.61 33.16 15.98
CA ALA A 42 9.17 33.28 15.72
C ALA A 42 8.47 31.91 15.58
N ARG A 43 9.12 30.93 14.95
CA ARG A 43 8.58 29.56 14.82
C ARG A 43 8.51 28.82 16.16
N CYS A 44 9.46 29.06 17.07
CA CYS A 44 9.43 28.51 18.42
C CYS A 44 8.32 29.12 19.30
N THR A 45 8.05 30.42 19.18
CA THR A 45 6.97 31.08 19.95
C THR A 45 5.58 30.66 19.48
N VAL A 46 5.38 30.48 18.17
CA VAL A 46 4.13 29.92 17.61
C VAL A 46 3.92 28.49 18.10
N TRP A 47 4.97 27.66 18.10
CA TRP A 47 4.91 26.29 18.61
C TRP A 47 4.55 26.24 20.10
N TYR A 48 5.10 27.13 20.93
CA TYR A 48 4.80 27.21 22.36
C TYR A 48 3.32 27.57 22.64
N HIS A 49 2.76 28.53 21.90
CA HIS A 49 1.34 28.91 22.06
C HIS A 49 0.37 27.84 21.54
N THR A 50 0.73 27.12 20.48
CA THR A 50 -0.08 25.99 19.96
C THR A 50 -0.11 24.82 20.95
N VAL A 51 1.00 24.56 21.65
CA VAL A 51 1.03 23.52 22.69
C VAL A 51 0.19 23.94 23.90
N GLN A 52 0.22 25.20 24.34
CA GLN A 52 -0.60 25.66 25.46
C GLN A 52 -2.11 25.65 25.18
N SER A 53 -2.53 25.93 23.93
CA SER A 53 -3.95 25.92 23.56
C SER A 53 -4.54 24.51 23.46
N ILE A 54 -3.71 23.50 23.13
CA ILE A 54 -4.11 22.09 23.04
C ILE A 54 -4.31 21.46 24.43
N PHE A 55 -3.56 21.89 25.45
CA PHE A 55 -3.52 21.22 26.76
C PHE A 55 -4.25 21.92 27.92
N LYS A 56 -4.88 23.09 27.73
CA LYS A 56 -5.67 23.84 28.74
C LYS A 56 -5.07 23.78 30.17
N ILE A 57 -3.80 24.16 30.33
CA ILE A 57 -3.18 24.24 31.66
C ILE A 57 -3.45 25.65 32.20
N ASN A 58 -4.30 25.74 33.23
CA ASN A 58 -4.62 26.98 33.92
C ASN A 58 -3.50 27.32 34.95
N PRO A 59 -2.85 28.49 34.94
CA PRO A 59 -1.65 28.72 35.75
C PRO A 59 -1.89 29.04 37.24
N ASN A 60 -3.12 29.02 37.76
CA ASN A 60 -3.47 29.67 39.03
C ASN A 60 -4.08 28.80 40.15
N ASP A 61 -4.00 27.47 40.08
CA ASP A 61 -4.41 26.63 41.22
C ASP A 61 -3.19 26.20 42.05
N SER A 62 -2.94 26.96 43.11
CA SER A 62 -2.04 26.62 44.21
C SER A 62 -2.81 25.89 45.30
N GLU A 63 -2.81 24.55 45.29
CA GLU A 63 -3.12 23.76 46.48
C GLU A 63 -2.13 22.62 46.68
N VAL A 64 -1.66 22.55 47.94
CA VAL A 64 -0.62 21.69 48.47
C VAL A 64 -1.22 20.33 48.84
N LEU A 65 -0.73 19.23 48.28
CA LEU A 65 -0.84 17.88 48.87
C LEU A 65 0.39 17.00 48.53
N PRO A 66 0.72 16.00 49.37
CA PRO A 66 2.10 15.70 49.71
C PRO A 66 2.78 14.67 48.81
N VAL A 67 4.11 14.76 48.83
CA VAL A 67 5.10 13.82 48.31
C VAL A 67 4.72 12.37 48.66
N SER A 68 4.40 11.59 47.63
CA SER A 68 4.66 10.14 47.65
C SER A 68 5.55 9.79 46.47
N ARG A 69 6.71 9.23 46.82
CA ARG A 69 7.72 8.71 45.91
C ARG A 69 7.12 7.57 45.08
N ASN A 70 7.49 7.57 43.79
CA ASN A 70 7.51 6.46 42.83
C ASN A 70 6.65 6.75 41.61
N PHE A 71 7.19 7.48 40.63
CA PHE A 71 6.78 7.29 39.24
C PHE A 71 8.01 7.31 38.33
N SER A 72 8.21 6.16 37.70
CA SER A 72 9.30 5.75 36.83
C SER A 72 9.45 6.63 35.59
N GLY A 73 10.70 6.80 35.13
CA GLY A 73 11.10 7.45 33.87
C GLY A 73 10.64 6.75 32.59
N SER A 74 9.41 6.25 32.56
CA SER A 74 8.82 5.54 31.43
C SER A 74 8.00 6.46 30.51
N THR A 75 7.50 7.59 31.00
CA THR A 75 6.60 8.47 30.22
C THR A 75 7.33 9.31 29.18
N THR A 76 8.56 9.75 29.47
CA THR A 76 9.35 10.58 28.53
C THR A 76 9.98 9.76 27.40
N VAL A 77 10.33 8.49 27.66
CA VAL A 77 10.85 7.56 26.63
C VAL A 77 9.73 7.11 25.69
N LEU A 78 8.50 6.94 26.20
CA LEU A 78 7.32 6.62 25.39
C LEU A 78 6.91 7.77 24.44
N LEU A 79 7.12 9.03 24.82
CA LEU A 79 6.79 10.18 23.97
C LEU A 79 7.78 10.37 22.80
N ILE A 80 9.08 10.11 23.02
CA ILE A 80 10.10 10.17 21.95
C ILE A 80 9.96 8.97 21.01
N ALA A 81 9.60 7.79 21.53
CA ALA A 81 9.26 6.63 20.70
C ALA A 81 7.99 6.86 19.87
N ALA A 82 6.96 7.53 20.41
CA ALA A 82 5.74 7.86 19.69
C ALA A 82 5.97 8.90 18.56
N ILE A 83 6.85 9.88 18.78
CA ILE A 83 7.21 10.86 17.73
C ILE A 83 8.13 10.24 16.67
N GLY A 84 9.01 9.30 17.05
CA GLY A 84 9.84 8.52 16.12
C GLY A 84 9.04 7.51 15.28
N LEU A 85 7.92 6.99 15.80
CA LEU A 85 7.01 6.09 15.08
C LEU A 85 5.97 6.85 14.23
N ALA A 86 5.63 8.09 14.57
CA ALA A 86 4.76 8.94 13.75
C ALA A 86 5.47 9.53 12.50
N ALA A 87 6.81 9.54 12.47
CA ALA A 87 7.58 9.92 11.28
C ALA A 87 7.69 8.78 10.24
N GLY A 88 7.21 7.57 10.56
CA GLY A 88 7.28 6.38 9.70
C GLY A 88 6.05 6.13 8.82
N CYS A 89 4.98 6.91 8.97
CA CYS A 89 3.77 6.81 8.14
C CYS A 89 3.25 8.20 7.74
N ALA A 90 4.15 9.12 7.40
CA ALA A 90 3.77 10.23 6.55
C ALA A 90 3.81 9.67 5.12
N THR A 91 2.65 9.53 4.49
CA THR A 91 2.51 9.44 3.03
C THR A 91 3.27 10.63 2.45
N THR A 92 4.54 10.40 2.10
CA THR A 92 5.36 11.43 1.48
C THR A 92 4.75 11.60 0.10
N LYS A 93 4.11 12.75 -0.10
CA LYS A 93 3.56 13.11 -1.41
C LYS A 93 4.69 12.90 -2.42
N SER A 94 4.44 12.08 -3.43
CA SER A 94 5.43 11.81 -4.48
C SER A 94 5.94 13.13 -5.04
N ASP A 95 7.25 13.31 -5.03
CA ASP A 95 7.91 14.43 -5.71
C ASP A 95 8.19 14.10 -7.18
N PHE A 96 7.88 12.87 -7.61
CA PHE A 96 7.99 12.42 -8.98
C PHE A 96 6.75 12.81 -9.79
N ASN A 97 6.98 13.23 -11.04
CA ASN A 97 5.94 13.51 -12.03
C ASN A 97 6.49 13.35 -13.46
N ALA A 98 5.66 13.60 -14.48
CA ALA A 98 6.08 13.58 -15.89
C ALA A 98 7.28 14.49 -16.20
N GLU A 99 7.37 15.67 -15.59
CA GLU A 99 8.50 16.59 -15.79
C GLU A 99 9.81 16.00 -15.26
N THR A 100 9.76 15.22 -14.18
CA THR A 100 10.93 14.55 -13.61
C THR A 100 11.56 13.58 -14.62
N LEU A 101 10.74 12.74 -15.24
CA LEU A 101 11.21 11.79 -16.25
C LEU A 101 11.65 12.49 -17.54
N ALA A 102 10.96 13.56 -17.94
CA ALA A 102 11.31 14.35 -19.13
C ALA A 102 12.61 15.15 -18.94
N ALA A 103 12.88 15.65 -17.74
CA ALA A 103 14.07 16.44 -17.42
C ALA A 103 15.34 15.58 -17.27
N SER A 104 15.18 14.30 -16.91
CA SER A 104 16.28 13.34 -16.88
C SER A 104 16.90 13.20 -18.28
N ARG A 105 18.22 13.21 -18.38
CA ARG A 105 18.95 13.05 -19.65
C ARG A 105 19.21 11.58 -19.95
N ALA A 106 19.43 10.79 -18.90
CA ALA A 106 19.80 9.39 -18.99
C ALA A 106 19.09 8.59 -17.88
N PRO A 107 17.75 8.40 -17.99
CA PRO A 107 17.02 7.60 -17.04
C PRO A 107 17.48 6.14 -17.19
N ALA A 108 17.65 5.48 -16.05
CA ALA A 108 17.93 4.06 -15.95
C ALA A 108 16.78 3.33 -15.28
N MET A 109 16.60 2.05 -15.61
CA MET A 109 15.61 1.19 -15.00
C MET A 109 16.19 -0.19 -14.72
N SER A 110 15.89 -0.70 -13.52
CA SER A 110 16.10 -2.12 -13.20
C SER A 110 14.75 -2.79 -12.93
N VAL A 111 14.66 -4.04 -13.34
CA VAL A 111 13.50 -4.90 -13.08
C VAL A 111 14.04 -6.18 -12.48
N ALA A 112 13.54 -6.53 -11.30
CA ALA A 112 13.83 -7.76 -10.60
C ALA A 112 12.58 -8.65 -10.60
N ILE A 113 12.77 -9.94 -10.88
CA ILE A 113 11.77 -10.98 -10.64
C ILE A 113 12.50 -12.13 -9.95
N GLN A 114 12.22 -12.31 -8.67
CA GLN A 114 12.99 -13.24 -7.82
C GLN A 114 12.45 -14.69 -7.87
N GLN A 115 11.28 -14.89 -8.46
CA GLN A 115 10.59 -16.16 -8.58
C GLN A 115 10.83 -16.82 -9.95
N PRO A 116 11.15 -18.13 -10.01
CA PRO A 116 11.41 -18.81 -11.29
C PRO A 116 10.14 -19.07 -12.11
N ASP A 117 8.99 -19.17 -11.43
CA ASP A 117 7.67 -19.46 -11.99
C ASP A 117 6.60 -18.76 -11.13
N ILE A 118 5.35 -18.80 -11.59
CA ILE A 118 4.19 -18.34 -10.82
C ILE A 118 4.15 -18.99 -9.42
N ILE A 119 4.01 -18.17 -8.38
CA ILE A 119 3.90 -18.65 -7.00
C ILE A 119 2.53 -19.29 -6.81
N VAL A 120 2.46 -20.45 -6.17
CA VAL A 120 1.19 -21.07 -5.74
C VAL A 120 1.25 -21.29 -4.23
N ALA A 121 0.37 -20.61 -3.51
CA ALA A 121 0.31 -20.59 -2.04
C ALA A 121 -1.15 -20.53 -1.57
N VAL A 122 -1.89 -21.61 -1.84
CA VAL A 122 -3.34 -21.71 -1.66
C VAL A 122 -3.74 -22.52 -0.42
N SER A 123 -2.80 -23.23 0.21
CA SER A 123 -3.11 -24.00 1.42
C SER A 123 -3.64 -23.11 2.57
N PRO A 124 -4.75 -23.51 3.24
CA PRO A 124 -5.31 -22.79 4.39
C PRO A 124 -4.37 -22.77 5.61
N VAL A 125 -3.50 -23.78 5.74
CA VAL A 125 -2.52 -23.89 6.83
C VAL A 125 -1.23 -23.19 6.38
N ARG A 126 -1.27 -21.86 6.28
CA ARG A 126 -0.02 -21.08 6.22
C ARG A 126 0.57 -20.99 7.62
N GLN A 127 1.17 -22.07 8.07
CA GLN A 127 2.10 -22.04 9.18
C GLN A 127 3.48 -22.30 8.61
N THR A 128 4.16 -21.24 8.16
CA THR A 128 5.62 -21.31 8.18
C THR A 128 6.42 -20.04 8.24
N MET A 129 7.42 -20.13 9.11
CA MET A 129 8.61 -19.31 9.21
C MET A 129 9.27 -19.10 7.84
N GLN A 130 9.49 -17.83 7.49
CA GLN A 130 10.51 -17.48 6.50
C GLN A 130 11.85 -17.38 7.24
N ILE A 131 12.80 -18.27 6.93
CA ILE A 131 14.18 -18.15 7.40
C ILE A 131 14.95 -17.37 6.33
N GLY A 132 15.27 -16.11 6.63
CA GLY A 132 16.35 -15.30 6.02
C GLY A 132 16.41 -15.22 4.49
N GLY A 133 16.08 -14.04 3.94
CA GLY A 133 16.29 -13.69 2.52
C GLY A 133 15.00 -13.35 1.79
N SER A 134 15.06 -12.39 0.86
CA SER A 134 13.98 -12.02 -0.06
C SER A 134 13.71 -13.17 -1.04
N ILE A 135 12.78 -14.06 -0.68
CA ILE A 135 11.99 -15.02 -1.51
C ILE A 135 11.18 -15.90 -0.53
N PRO A 136 9.98 -16.40 -0.90
CA PRO A 136 9.21 -17.31 -0.07
C PRO A 136 9.81 -18.73 -0.07
N THR A 137 10.85 -18.98 0.72
CA THR A 137 11.18 -20.35 1.13
C THR A 137 10.11 -20.81 2.12
N LEU A 138 8.95 -21.20 1.58
CA LEU A 138 7.80 -21.73 2.32
C LEU A 138 8.15 -23.14 2.83
N LEU A 139 8.73 -23.22 4.03
CA LEU A 139 8.98 -24.50 4.71
C LEU A 139 7.71 -25.11 5.34
N GLY A 140 6.53 -25.00 4.68
CA GLY A 140 5.23 -25.45 5.20
C GLY A 140 5.26 -26.83 5.86
N ALA A 141 4.61 -26.99 7.02
CA ALA A 141 4.37 -28.30 7.64
C ALA A 141 3.90 -29.30 6.56
N GLY A 142 4.59 -30.43 6.43
CA GLY A 142 4.79 -31.17 5.17
C GLY A 142 3.59 -31.44 4.25
N ILE A 143 2.34 -31.40 4.74
CA ILE A 143 1.13 -31.60 3.92
C ILE A 143 0.80 -30.35 3.07
N SER A 144 0.95 -29.13 3.61
CA SER A 144 0.67 -27.89 2.88
C SER A 144 1.65 -27.68 1.73
N ALA A 145 2.94 -27.94 1.97
CA ALA A 145 3.97 -27.81 0.94
C ALA A 145 3.78 -28.83 -0.19
N ILE A 146 3.33 -30.06 0.12
CA ILE A 146 3.03 -31.08 -0.90
C ILE A 146 1.79 -30.68 -1.72
N GLN A 147 0.76 -30.11 -1.09
CA GLN A 147 -0.44 -29.68 -1.80
C GLN A 147 -0.17 -28.47 -2.71
N ASP A 148 0.46 -27.43 -2.19
CA ASP A 148 0.86 -26.26 -2.97
C ASP A 148 1.82 -26.67 -4.11
N GLY A 149 2.72 -27.62 -3.86
CA GLY A 149 3.59 -28.20 -4.89
C GLY A 149 2.82 -28.91 -6.02
N ARG A 150 1.79 -29.72 -5.68
CA ARG A 150 0.94 -30.37 -6.70
C ARG A 150 0.18 -29.33 -7.54
N TYR A 151 -0.37 -28.30 -6.91
CA TYR A 151 -1.04 -27.22 -7.62
C TYR A 151 -0.07 -26.41 -8.49
N ALA A 152 1.14 -26.14 -8.02
CA ALA A 152 2.18 -25.48 -8.79
C ALA A 152 2.56 -26.27 -10.06
N VAL A 153 2.69 -27.60 -9.96
CA VAL A 153 2.93 -28.47 -11.12
C VAL A 153 1.76 -28.39 -12.09
N ARG A 154 0.52 -28.55 -11.62
CA ARG A 154 -0.68 -28.45 -12.47
C ARG A 154 -0.75 -27.12 -13.21
N ILE A 155 -0.52 -26.01 -12.51
CA ILE A 155 -0.51 -24.66 -13.11
C ILE A 155 0.57 -24.55 -14.20
N ARG A 156 1.77 -25.05 -13.93
CA ARG A 156 2.89 -25.00 -14.89
C ARG A 156 2.62 -25.83 -16.13
N GLU A 157 2.11 -27.05 -15.95
CA GLU A 157 1.71 -27.92 -17.06
C GLU A 157 0.60 -27.27 -17.90
N THR A 158 -0.38 -26.67 -17.23
CA THR A 158 -1.50 -25.96 -17.87
C THR A 158 -0.99 -24.76 -18.69
N LEU A 159 -0.07 -23.96 -18.16
CA LEU A 159 0.51 -22.82 -18.85
C LEU A 159 1.42 -23.20 -20.03
N ASN A 160 1.80 -24.48 -20.17
CA ASN A 160 2.46 -25.06 -21.34
C ASN A 160 3.63 -24.21 -21.90
N GLY A 161 4.55 -23.80 -21.02
CA GLY A 161 5.74 -23.03 -21.41
C GLY A 161 5.50 -21.53 -21.59
N TYR A 162 4.33 -21.01 -21.21
CA TYR A 162 4.11 -19.56 -21.10
C TYR A 162 5.04 -18.94 -20.06
N ASP A 163 5.88 -18.00 -20.51
CA ASP A 163 6.84 -17.28 -19.66
C ASP A 163 6.22 -15.99 -19.12
N GLY A 164 5.57 -16.10 -17.96
CA GLY A 164 4.96 -14.96 -17.27
C GLY A 164 5.99 -13.91 -16.81
N ASN A 165 7.22 -14.33 -16.50
CA ASN A 165 8.30 -13.42 -16.11
C ASN A 165 8.70 -12.53 -17.28
N ALA A 166 8.99 -13.14 -18.44
CA ALA A 166 9.36 -12.42 -19.64
C ALA A 166 8.22 -11.50 -20.12
N PHE A 167 6.97 -11.96 -20.02
CA PHE A 167 5.81 -11.12 -20.34
C PHE A 167 5.76 -9.88 -19.43
N PHE A 168 5.80 -10.06 -18.10
CA PHE A 168 5.67 -8.96 -17.15
C PHE A 168 6.81 -7.95 -17.28
N GLU A 169 8.07 -8.40 -17.32
CA GLU A 169 9.23 -7.52 -17.51
C GLU A 169 9.13 -6.77 -18.84
N SER A 170 8.78 -7.45 -19.92
CA SER A 170 8.73 -6.84 -21.25
C SER A 170 7.63 -5.79 -21.34
N ARG A 171 6.44 -6.06 -20.78
CA ARG A 171 5.32 -5.11 -20.80
C ARG A 171 5.58 -3.88 -19.94
N LEU A 172 6.15 -4.04 -18.74
CA LEU A 172 6.52 -2.89 -17.90
C LEU A 172 7.52 -2.00 -18.64
N ARG A 173 8.57 -2.60 -19.21
CA ARG A 173 9.59 -1.85 -19.95
C ARG A 173 9.04 -1.17 -21.19
N GLU A 174 8.23 -1.87 -21.98
CA GLU A 174 7.62 -1.32 -23.19
C GLU A 174 6.78 -0.09 -22.86
N ARG A 175 5.90 -0.20 -21.85
CA ARG A 175 5.05 0.91 -21.40
C ARG A 175 5.89 2.06 -20.86
N MET A 176 6.89 1.80 -20.02
CA MET A 176 7.78 2.86 -19.52
C MET A 176 8.53 3.59 -20.65
N ASN A 177 9.04 2.87 -21.66
CA ASN A 177 9.71 3.49 -22.81
C ASN A 177 8.75 4.30 -23.67
N GLN A 178 7.53 3.80 -23.89
CA GLN A 178 6.47 4.52 -24.61
C GLN A 178 6.14 5.84 -23.91
N THR A 179 5.94 5.80 -22.59
CA THR A 179 5.62 7.01 -21.82
C THR A 179 6.80 7.97 -21.71
N ALA A 180 8.04 7.46 -21.68
CA ALA A 180 9.25 8.28 -21.72
C ALA A 180 9.54 8.88 -23.11
N GLY A 181 8.93 8.35 -24.17
CA GLY A 181 9.21 8.73 -25.57
C GLY A 181 10.61 8.34 -26.05
N ARG A 182 11.31 7.45 -25.32
CA ARG A 182 12.67 7.00 -25.60
C ARG A 182 12.98 5.71 -24.84
N ASP A 183 14.04 5.01 -25.24
CA ASP A 183 14.52 3.86 -24.50
C ASP A 183 15.19 4.26 -23.19
N ILE A 184 14.69 3.71 -22.08
CA ILE A 184 15.30 3.83 -20.75
C ILE A 184 16.45 2.83 -20.63
N ILE A 185 17.57 3.27 -20.06
CA ILE A 185 18.79 2.46 -19.93
C ILE A 185 18.54 1.28 -19.00
N ARG A 186 18.70 0.05 -19.47
CA ARG A 186 18.58 -1.14 -18.61
C ARG A 186 19.81 -1.27 -17.72
N VAL A 187 19.59 -1.40 -16.41
CA VAL A 187 20.64 -1.61 -15.42
C VAL A 187 20.30 -2.80 -14.52
N GLN A 188 21.32 -3.36 -13.87
CA GLN A 188 21.13 -4.51 -13.00
C GLN A 188 20.37 -4.12 -11.72
N PRO A 189 19.42 -4.96 -11.26
CA PRO A 189 18.77 -4.75 -9.99
C PRO A 189 19.77 -4.88 -8.84
N PHE A 190 19.43 -4.29 -7.70
CA PHE A 190 20.21 -4.50 -6.48
C PHE A 190 20.07 -5.97 -6.04
N SER A 191 21.18 -6.71 -6.02
CA SER A 191 21.15 -8.17 -5.83
C SER A 191 21.73 -8.64 -4.48
N THR A 192 22.76 -7.97 -3.95
CA THR A 192 23.41 -8.42 -2.72
C THR A 192 24.14 -7.31 -1.99
N ALA A 193 24.18 -7.44 -0.66
CA ALA A 193 25.03 -6.65 0.23
C ALA A 193 26.34 -7.37 0.59
N ALA A 194 26.59 -8.57 0.03
CA ALA A 194 27.81 -9.32 0.28
C ALA A 194 29.04 -8.50 -0.15
N GLY A 195 30.04 -8.43 0.74
CA GLY A 195 31.24 -7.61 0.53
C GLY A 195 31.12 -6.16 1.03
N TYR A 196 29.98 -5.76 1.58
CA TYR A 196 29.78 -4.45 2.23
C TYR A 196 29.47 -4.62 3.72
N HIS A 197 29.67 -3.58 4.52
CA HIS A 197 29.39 -3.62 5.96
C HIS A 197 27.89 -3.72 6.25
N ASN A 198 27.06 -3.18 5.36
CA ASN A 198 25.60 -3.23 5.45
C ASN A 198 24.93 -2.97 4.09
N ALA A 199 23.63 -3.24 4.01
CA ALA A 199 22.83 -3.06 2.79
C ALA A 199 22.78 -1.60 2.30
N ARG A 200 22.84 -0.63 3.20
CA ARG A 200 22.83 0.80 2.84
C ARG A 200 24.11 1.20 2.11
N GLU A 201 25.27 0.73 2.57
CA GLU A 201 26.55 0.95 1.90
C GLU A 201 26.57 0.30 0.51
N ALA A 202 26.07 -0.94 0.39
CA ALA A 202 25.94 -1.63 -0.89
C ALA A 202 25.04 -0.88 -1.87
N LEU A 203 23.87 -0.40 -1.41
CA LEU A 203 22.95 0.39 -2.22
C LEU A 203 23.60 1.70 -2.66
N GLN A 204 24.26 2.41 -1.75
CA GLN A 204 24.98 3.65 -2.08
C GLN A 204 26.06 3.42 -3.14
N ALA A 205 26.85 2.35 -3.00
CA ALA A 205 27.87 1.99 -3.97
C ALA A 205 27.28 1.68 -5.36
N ARG A 206 26.11 1.02 -5.42
CA ARG A 206 25.36 0.82 -6.66
C ARG A 206 24.94 2.16 -7.28
N LEU A 207 24.29 3.03 -6.52
CA LEU A 207 23.83 4.35 -7.01
C LEU A 207 25.01 5.19 -7.52
N ASP A 208 26.14 5.18 -6.81
CA ASP A 208 27.37 5.84 -7.27
C ASP A 208 27.92 5.23 -8.56
N GLY A 209 27.82 3.91 -8.72
CA GLY A 209 28.16 3.21 -9.95
C GLY A 209 27.29 3.64 -11.13
N LEU A 210 25.97 3.70 -10.94
CA LEU A 210 25.02 4.16 -11.96
C LEU A 210 25.28 5.62 -12.37
N ARG A 211 25.52 6.48 -11.38
CA ARG A 211 25.87 7.89 -11.61
C ARG A 211 27.17 8.02 -12.42
N ARG A 212 28.21 7.26 -12.08
CA ARG A 212 29.46 7.22 -12.86
C ARG A 212 29.24 6.67 -14.28
N GLY A 213 28.27 5.77 -14.45
CA GLY A 213 27.81 5.28 -15.75
C GLY A 213 27.01 6.30 -16.56
N GLY A 214 26.75 7.50 -16.02
CA GLY A 214 26.08 8.60 -16.70
C GLY A 214 24.58 8.70 -16.46
N ALA A 215 23.98 7.79 -15.68
CA ALA A 215 22.58 7.88 -15.31
C ALA A 215 22.34 9.03 -14.30
N ASP A 216 21.21 9.72 -14.42
CA ASP A 216 20.80 10.80 -13.51
C ASP A 216 19.51 10.50 -12.72
N LEU A 217 18.76 9.49 -13.16
CA LEU A 217 17.56 8.97 -12.50
C LEU A 217 17.60 7.44 -12.59
N VAL A 218 17.23 6.74 -11.51
CA VAL A 218 17.01 5.30 -11.55
C VAL A 218 15.59 4.96 -11.08
N LEU A 219 14.94 4.06 -11.83
CA LEU A 219 13.66 3.45 -11.51
C LEU A 219 13.91 1.97 -11.20
N ASP A 220 13.74 1.57 -9.95
CA ASP A 220 13.93 0.20 -9.51
C ASP A 220 12.57 -0.45 -9.27
N PHE A 221 12.31 -1.57 -9.94
CA PHE A 221 11.08 -2.34 -9.80
C PHE A 221 11.36 -3.79 -9.38
N ASP A 222 10.66 -4.28 -8.36
CA ASP A 222 10.60 -5.68 -7.97
C ASP A 222 9.18 -6.21 -8.24
N LEU A 223 9.09 -7.22 -9.11
CA LEU A 223 7.82 -7.78 -9.57
C LEU A 223 7.58 -9.13 -8.91
N SER A 224 6.37 -9.33 -8.39
CA SER A 224 5.93 -10.62 -7.90
C SER A 224 4.49 -10.91 -8.28
N TYR A 225 4.18 -12.19 -8.47
CA TYR A 225 2.83 -12.62 -8.82
C TYR A 225 2.58 -14.08 -8.46
N GLY A 226 1.32 -14.46 -8.32
CA GLY A 226 0.97 -15.80 -7.89
C GLY A 226 -0.50 -16.02 -7.62
N ILE A 227 -0.82 -17.24 -7.27
CA ILE A 227 -2.15 -17.68 -6.83
C ILE A 227 -2.09 -17.91 -5.32
N TYR A 228 -2.89 -17.16 -4.58
CA TYR A 228 -2.80 -17.06 -3.13
C TYR A 228 -4.14 -17.29 -2.43
N GLY A 229 -4.05 -17.88 -1.25
CA GLY A 229 -5.18 -18.04 -0.35
C GLY A 229 -6.06 -19.23 -0.72
N PRO A 230 -6.93 -19.69 0.19
CA PRO A 230 -7.79 -20.84 -0.05
C PRO A 230 -8.79 -20.62 -1.20
N GLU A 231 -9.07 -19.37 -1.55
CA GLU A 231 -9.92 -18.98 -2.68
C GLU A 231 -9.17 -19.02 -4.03
N GLY A 232 -7.85 -19.23 -4.01
CA GLY A 232 -7.03 -19.29 -5.22
C GLY A 232 -6.97 -17.96 -5.98
N LEU A 233 -6.78 -16.83 -5.28
CA LEU A 233 -6.77 -15.51 -5.89
C LEU A 233 -5.47 -15.27 -6.65
N LEU A 234 -5.57 -14.92 -7.93
CA LEU A 234 -4.45 -14.39 -8.69
C LEU A 234 -4.11 -12.99 -8.17
N ALA A 235 -2.84 -12.76 -7.87
CA ALA A 235 -2.33 -11.47 -7.44
C ALA A 235 -1.09 -11.10 -8.25
N THR A 236 -0.94 -9.82 -8.57
CA THR A 236 0.31 -9.26 -9.11
C THR A 236 0.72 -8.04 -8.29
N ARG A 237 2.02 -7.83 -8.14
CA ARG A 237 2.59 -6.75 -7.34
C ARG A 237 3.81 -6.15 -8.03
N ILE A 238 3.89 -4.83 -7.97
CA ILE A 238 5.04 -4.04 -8.36
C ILE A 238 5.46 -3.23 -7.13
N GLU A 239 6.61 -3.56 -6.57
CA GLU A 239 7.30 -2.69 -5.61
C GLU A 239 8.23 -1.79 -6.41
N GLY A 240 8.06 -0.47 -6.29
CA GLY A 240 8.77 0.49 -7.12
C GLY A 240 9.41 1.60 -6.31
N GLU A 241 10.55 2.07 -6.79
CA GLU A 241 11.26 3.23 -6.27
C GLU A 241 11.88 4.05 -7.40
N ALA A 242 11.74 5.38 -7.33
CA ALA A 242 12.43 6.32 -8.21
C ALA A 242 13.43 7.14 -7.39
N THR A 243 14.70 7.11 -7.77
CA THR A 243 15.78 7.82 -7.05
C THR A 243 16.52 8.77 -7.99
N ASP A 244 16.58 10.05 -7.61
CA ASP A 244 17.48 11.02 -8.23
C ASP A 244 18.93 10.68 -7.84
N LEU A 245 19.75 10.36 -8.84
CA LEU A 245 21.14 9.93 -8.61
C LEU A 245 22.07 11.11 -8.28
N GLN A 246 21.70 12.35 -8.61
CA GLN A 246 22.51 13.52 -8.27
C GLN A 246 22.41 13.85 -6.79
N THR A 247 21.19 13.81 -6.24
CA THR A 247 20.92 14.16 -4.85
C THR A 247 20.85 12.95 -3.92
N GLY A 248 20.64 11.75 -4.47
CA GLY A 248 20.33 10.53 -3.70
C GLY A 248 18.92 10.52 -3.11
N LYS A 249 18.06 11.46 -3.51
CA LYS A 249 16.70 11.60 -2.97
C LYS A 249 15.77 10.59 -3.65
N ILE A 250 14.98 9.91 -2.83
CA ILE A 250 13.84 9.11 -3.31
C ILE A 250 12.71 10.07 -3.66
N LEU A 251 12.31 10.07 -4.93
CA LEU A 251 11.26 10.92 -5.47
C LEU A 251 9.89 10.24 -5.41
N TRP A 252 9.89 8.91 -5.53
CA TRP A 252 8.69 8.08 -5.45
C TRP A 252 9.04 6.72 -4.88
N ARG A 253 8.15 6.16 -4.07
CA ARG A 253 8.23 4.78 -3.60
C ARG A 253 6.81 4.30 -3.32
N ASN A 254 6.41 3.19 -3.91
CA ASN A 254 5.11 2.59 -3.63
C ASN A 254 5.12 1.07 -3.85
N THR A 255 4.14 0.39 -3.29
CA THR A 255 3.86 -1.03 -3.54
C THR A 255 2.46 -1.13 -4.09
N ILE A 256 2.36 -1.43 -5.39
CA ILE A 256 1.08 -1.51 -6.09
C ILE A 256 0.72 -2.98 -6.26
N SER A 257 -0.47 -3.36 -5.81
CA SER A 257 -0.96 -4.74 -5.90
C SER A 257 -2.34 -4.81 -6.55
N THR A 258 -2.53 -5.81 -7.39
CA THR A 258 -3.82 -6.16 -7.99
C THR A 258 -4.21 -7.58 -7.59
N TYR A 259 -5.51 -7.84 -7.52
CA TYR A 259 -6.06 -9.13 -7.11
C TYR A 259 -7.25 -9.49 -7.99
N SER A 260 -7.42 -10.78 -8.31
CA SER A 260 -8.61 -11.32 -9.00
C SER A 260 -9.77 -11.48 -8.02
N MET A 261 -10.29 -10.36 -7.52
CA MET A 261 -11.35 -10.33 -6.52
C MET A 261 -12.42 -9.30 -6.87
N ASP A 262 -13.67 -9.65 -6.58
CA ASP A 262 -14.79 -8.70 -6.62
C ASP A 262 -14.90 -7.95 -5.30
N VAL A 263 -15.42 -6.73 -5.34
CA VAL A 263 -15.58 -5.88 -4.16
C VAL A 263 -16.97 -6.06 -3.56
N TYR A 264 -17.01 -6.65 -2.36
CA TYR A 264 -18.23 -6.84 -1.58
C TYR A 264 -18.24 -5.96 -0.32
N ALA A 265 -19.41 -5.45 0.04
CA ALA A 265 -19.61 -4.54 1.17
C ALA A 265 -19.29 -5.17 2.53
N ASP A 266 -19.41 -6.50 2.65
CA ASP A 266 -19.15 -7.25 3.86
C ASP A 266 -17.75 -7.87 3.93
N MET A 267 -16.97 -7.67 2.87
CA MET A 267 -15.65 -8.24 2.74
C MET A 267 -14.76 -7.84 3.91
N ARG A 268 -14.07 -8.84 4.46
CA ARG A 268 -12.96 -8.66 5.40
C ARG A 268 -11.67 -9.04 4.69
N TRP A 269 -11.00 -8.05 4.15
CA TRP A 269 -9.77 -8.30 3.41
C TRP A 269 -8.53 -8.28 4.31
N ARG A 270 -7.59 -9.16 3.97
CA ARG A 270 -6.19 -9.10 4.37
C ARG A 270 -5.38 -9.42 3.12
N ASP A 271 -4.29 -8.69 2.92
CA ASP A 271 -3.40 -8.94 1.78
C ASP A 271 -2.91 -10.40 1.80
N PRO A 272 -3.28 -11.21 0.78
CA PRO A 272 -2.91 -12.61 0.72
C PRO A 272 -1.43 -12.81 0.36
N MET A 273 -0.72 -11.78 -0.06
CA MET A 273 0.72 -11.78 -0.30
C MET A 273 1.52 -11.35 0.95
N GLN A 274 0.88 -10.81 2.00
CA GLN A 274 1.57 -10.52 3.26
C GLN A 274 2.03 -11.80 3.96
N ARG A 275 3.21 -11.71 4.61
CA ARG A 275 3.76 -12.76 5.47
C ARG A 275 2.75 -13.11 6.55
N MET A 276 2.11 -14.27 6.45
CA MET A 276 1.14 -14.67 7.47
C MET A 276 1.87 -15.05 8.75
N SER A 277 1.61 -14.30 9.82
CA SER A 277 2.02 -14.72 11.16
C SER A 277 1.35 -16.06 11.50
N PRO A 278 2.09 -17.02 12.09
CA PRO A 278 1.53 -18.32 12.42
C PRO A 278 0.34 -18.15 13.37
N THR A 279 -0.85 -18.58 12.92
CA THR A 279 -2.01 -18.67 13.81
C THR A 279 -1.89 -19.98 14.58
N LEU A 280 -1.27 -19.94 15.76
CA LEU A 280 -1.03 -21.12 16.61
C LEU A 280 -2.32 -21.65 17.28
N LEU A 281 -3.34 -20.81 17.40
CA LEU A 281 -4.52 -21.07 18.25
C LEU A 281 -5.76 -21.52 17.48
N SER A 282 -5.74 -21.51 16.15
CA SER A 282 -6.87 -21.95 15.30
C SER A 282 -6.41 -22.43 13.92
N PRO A 283 -5.67 -23.56 13.85
CA PRO A 283 -5.33 -24.18 12.57
C PRO A 283 -6.60 -24.52 11.76
N ARG A 284 -6.68 -24.04 10.53
CA ARG A 284 -7.74 -24.44 9.58
C ARG A 284 -7.33 -25.75 8.91
N PHE A 285 -7.91 -26.88 9.33
CA PHE A 285 -7.59 -28.21 8.78
C PHE A 285 -8.40 -28.60 7.54
N THR A 286 -9.29 -27.73 7.07
CA THR A 286 -10.16 -27.98 5.92
C THR A 286 -9.59 -27.31 4.67
N SER A 287 -9.16 -28.12 3.69
CA SER A 287 -8.80 -27.63 2.36
C SER A 287 -10.04 -27.18 1.60
N ALA A 288 -9.96 -26.05 0.90
CA ALA A 288 -10.90 -25.75 -0.17
C ALA A 288 -10.78 -26.84 -1.27
N GLU A 289 -11.91 -27.27 -1.81
CA GLU A 289 -11.96 -28.23 -2.91
C GLU A 289 -11.38 -27.55 -4.16
N ASP A 290 -10.23 -28.04 -4.62
CA ASP A 290 -9.53 -27.64 -5.84
C ASP A 290 -9.42 -26.13 -6.14
N ALA A 291 -8.69 -25.39 -5.28
CA ALA A 291 -8.51 -23.93 -5.35
C ALA A 291 -7.91 -23.40 -6.67
N VAL A 292 -7.34 -24.25 -7.52
CA VAL A 292 -6.79 -23.86 -8.82
C VAL A 292 -7.63 -24.32 -10.01
N ASN A 293 -8.74 -25.04 -9.77
CA ASN A 293 -9.58 -25.54 -10.87
C ASN A 293 -10.09 -24.41 -11.75
N GLN A 294 -10.49 -23.29 -11.14
CA GLN A 294 -10.95 -22.09 -11.87
C GLN A 294 -9.92 -21.52 -12.84
N TRP A 295 -8.64 -21.90 -12.71
CA TRP A 295 -7.55 -21.46 -13.57
C TRP A 295 -7.07 -22.52 -14.55
N THR A 296 -7.53 -23.76 -14.40
CA THR A 296 -6.96 -24.93 -15.10
C THR A 296 -8.02 -25.78 -15.80
N ASP A 297 -9.31 -25.55 -15.54
CA ASP A 297 -10.44 -26.25 -16.16
C ASP A 297 -10.52 -26.06 -17.68
N ASP A 298 -10.03 -24.92 -18.17
CA ASP A 298 -10.03 -24.54 -19.58
C ASP A 298 -8.66 -24.66 -20.26
N GLY A 299 -7.73 -25.39 -19.65
CA GLY A 299 -6.36 -25.49 -20.16
C GLY A 299 -5.54 -24.22 -19.96
N GLY A 300 -5.93 -23.33 -19.04
CA GLY A 300 -5.12 -22.17 -18.61
C GLY A 300 -5.39 -20.90 -19.39
N ALA A 301 -6.36 -20.91 -20.30
CA ALA A 301 -6.72 -19.74 -21.09
C ALA A 301 -7.18 -18.60 -20.18
N ARG A 302 -8.05 -18.89 -19.20
CA ARG A 302 -8.51 -17.92 -18.20
C ARG A 302 -7.36 -17.42 -17.35
N LEU A 303 -6.47 -18.30 -16.87
CA LEU A 303 -5.32 -17.89 -16.08
C LEU A 303 -4.44 -16.91 -16.85
N LYS A 304 -4.08 -17.25 -18.09
CA LYS A 304 -3.25 -16.39 -18.94
C LYS A 304 -3.93 -15.04 -19.16
N GLN A 305 -5.19 -15.02 -19.58
CA GLN A 305 -5.93 -13.79 -19.82
C GLN A 305 -6.01 -12.90 -18.57
N HIS A 306 -6.37 -13.47 -17.42
CA HIS A 306 -6.46 -12.72 -16.18
C HIS A 306 -5.08 -12.24 -15.69
N PHE A 307 -4.02 -13.03 -15.89
CA PHE A 307 -2.65 -12.61 -15.58
C PHE A 307 -2.22 -11.42 -16.44
N GLU A 308 -2.41 -11.49 -17.75
CA GLU A 308 -2.05 -10.40 -18.66
C GLU A 308 -2.84 -9.12 -18.33
N GLN A 309 -4.14 -9.24 -18.06
CA GLN A 309 -4.97 -8.10 -17.62
C GLN A 309 -4.50 -7.55 -16.27
N SER A 310 -4.15 -8.41 -15.32
CA SER A 310 -3.68 -8.01 -14.00
C SER A 310 -2.36 -7.24 -14.08
N VAL A 311 -1.44 -7.69 -14.93
CA VAL A 311 -0.17 -7.02 -15.24
C VAL A 311 -0.42 -5.63 -15.85
N GLU A 312 -1.29 -5.52 -16.87
CA GLU A 312 -1.60 -4.22 -17.47
C GLU A 312 -2.22 -3.25 -16.47
N ARG A 313 -3.12 -3.73 -15.59
CA ARG A 313 -3.73 -2.94 -14.52
C ARG A 313 -2.67 -2.46 -13.51
N ALA A 314 -1.75 -3.32 -13.09
CA ALA A 314 -0.67 -2.96 -12.18
C ALA A 314 0.28 -1.92 -12.78
N ILE A 315 0.65 -2.09 -14.06
CA ILE A 315 1.49 -1.11 -14.79
C ILE A 315 0.76 0.22 -14.95
N ALA A 316 -0.51 0.22 -15.37
CA ALA A 316 -1.30 1.43 -15.50
C ALA A 316 -1.40 2.20 -14.17
N ALA A 317 -1.50 1.49 -13.04
CA ALA A 317 -1.49 2.07 -11.71
C ALA A 317 -0.14 2.69 -11.35
N VAL A 318 0.97 2.01 -11.64
CA VAL A 318 2.33 2.56 -11.45
C VAL A 318 2.50 3.85 -12.26
N LEU A 319 2.13 3.83 -13.54
CA LEU A 319 2.24 5.01 -14.41
C LEU A 319 1.33 6.16 -13.96
N THR A 320 0.13 5.84 -13.47
CA THR A 320 -0.79 6.83 -12.90
C THR A 320 -0.24 7.44 -11.61
N ASP A 321 0.34 6.64 -10.73
CA ASP A 321 0.90 7.09 -9.44
C ASP A 321 2.20 7.90 -9.62
N LEU A 322 3.00 7.56 -10.65
CA LEU A 322 4.14 8.36 -11.11
C LEU A 322 3.71 9.65 -11.84
N GLY A 323 2.40 9.86 -12.07
CA GLY A 323 1.89 11.02 -12.80
C GLY A 323 2.29 11.05 -14.28
N LEU A 324 2.58 9.89 -14.86
CA LEU A 324 2.99 9.72 -16.25
C LEU A 324 1.82 9.46 -17.19
N GLU A 325 0.74 8.86 -16.67
CA GLU A 325 -0.50 8.59 -17.39
C GLU A 325 -1.72 8.91 -16.53
N GLU A 326 -2.89 9.04 -17.16
CA GLU A 326 -4.16 9.21 -16.47
C GLU A 326 -5.19 8.24 -17.05
N THR A 327 -5.32 7.06 -16.43
CA THR A 327 -6.18 5.97 -16.93
C THR A 327 -7.24 5.58 -15.91
N ALA A 328 -8.37 5.04 -16.40
CA ALA A 328 -9.45 4.55 -15.55
C ALA A 328 -8.98 3.34 -14.73
N GLU A 329 -8.26 2.40 -15.36
CA GLU A 329 -7.70 1.21 -14.73
C GLU A 329 -6.67 1.55 -13.66
N GLY A 330 -5.75 2.47 -13.94
CA GLY A 330 -4.73 2.88 -12.98
C GLY A 330 -5.36 3.52 -11.74
N ARG A 331 -6.34 4.41 -11.93
CA ARG A 331 -7.10 4.99 -10.82
C ARG A 331 -7.95 3.98 -10.08
N TYR A 332 -8.56 3.03 -10.78
CA TYR A 332 -9.32 1.96 -10.15
C TYR A 332 -8.43 1.13 -9.20
N VAL A 333 -7.23 0.73 -9.65
CA VAL A 333 -6.30 -0.04 -8.82
C VAL A 333 -5.80 0.76 -7.62
N LEU A 334 -5.42 2.04 -7.78
CA LEU A 334 -5.01 2.89 -6.66
C LEU A 334 -6.15 3.08 -5.65
N GLY A 335 -7.37 3.25 -6.15
CA GLY A 335 -8.56 3.33 -5.31
C GLY A 335 -8.88 2.04 -4.57
N MET A 336 -8.67 0.89 -5.22
CA MET A 336 -8.76 -0.42 -4.61
C MET A 336 -7.73 -0.61 -3.51
N GLN A 337 -6.47 -0.24 -3.75
CA GLN A 337 -5.43 -0.31 -2.73
C GLN A 337 -5.78 0.54 -1.51
N ALA A 338 -6.16 1.81 -1.72
CA ALA A 338 -6.60 2.70 -0.65
C ALA A 338 -7.81 2.12 0.12
N LEU A 339 -8.76 1.48 -0.59
CA LEU A 339 -9.91 0.82 0.04
C LEU A 339 -9.48 -0.33 0.97
N LEU A 340 -8.52 -1.15 0.52
CA LEU A 340 -7.99 -2.28 1.28
C LEU A 340 -7.14 -1.84 2.49
N GLU A 341 -6.44 -0.71 2.36
CA GLU A 341 -5.68 -0.05 3.42
C GLU A 341 -6.56 0.76 4.38
N LYS A 342 -7.88 0.83 4.09
CA LYS A 342 -8.91 1.56 4.84
C LYS A 342 -8.77 3.08 4.78
N GLU A 343 -8.07 3.58 3.78
CA GLU A 343 -7.96 5.00 3.46
C GLU A 343 -9.17 5.44 2.62
N TYR A 344 -10.37 5.34 3.21
CA TYR A 344 -11.63 5.44 2.46
C TYR A 344 -11.81 6.77 1.71
N ALA A 345 -11.31 7.89 2.27
CA ALA A 345 -11.35 9.18 1.58
C ALA A 345 -10.47 9.21 0.31
N ALA A 346 -9.28 8.60 0.36
CA ALA A 346 -8.42 8.47 -0.81
C ALA A 346 -9.04 7.50 -1.83
N ALA A 347 -9.59 6.39 -1.35
CA ALA A 347 -10.30 5.42 -2.18
C ALA A 347 -11.45 6.07 -2.95
N GLU A 348 -12.29 6.88 -2.28
CA GLU A 348 -13.35 7.64 -2.94
C GLU A 348 -12.80 8.55 -4.05
N ALA A 349 -11.73 9.30 -3.78
CA ALA A 349 -11.17 10.24 -4.76
C ALA A 349 -10.66 9.51 -6.02
N TYR A 350 -9.91 8.43 -5.84
CA TYR A 350 -9.41 7.62 -6.95
C TYR A 350 -10.53 6.93 -7.73
N LEU A 351 -11.49 6.31 -7.04
CA LEU A 351 -12.58 5.55 -7.66
C LEU A 351 -13.61 6.44 -8.34
N ALA A 352 -13.92 7.60 -7.77
CA ALA A 352 -14.76 8.61 -8.42
C ALA A 352 -14.15 9.02 -9.75
N ARG A 353 -12.85 9.30 -9.73
CA ARG A 353 -12.15 9.72 -10.94
C ARG A 353 -11.94 8.57 -11.93
N ALA A 354 -11.81 7.31 -11.49
CA ALA A 354 -11.85 6.14 -12.37
C ALA A 354 -13.20 6.03 -13.10
N ARG A 355 -14.31 6.22 -12.37
CA ARG A 355 -15.67 6.22 -12.93
C ARG A 355 -15.90 7.39 -13.89
N GLU A 356 -15.33 8.56 -13.63
CA GLU A 356 -15.40 9.70 -14.57
C GLU A 356 -14.72 9.38 -15.91
N LEU A 357 -13.56 8.71 -15.86
CA LEU A 357 -12.80 8.34 -17.06
C LEU A 357 -13.45 7.18 -17.83
N ALA A 358 -14.09 6.25 -17.12
CA ALA A 358 -14.81 5.12 -17.71
C ALA A 358 -16.17 4.94 -17.02
N PRO A 359 -17.22 5.69 -17.44
CA PRO A 359 -18.54 5.62 -16.82
C PRO A 359 -19.19 4.23 -16.87
N HIS A 360 -18.86 3.46 -17.91
CA HIS A 360 -19.38 2.11 -18.17
C HIS A 360 -18.56 0.99 -17.52
N LEU A 361 -17.62 1.32 -16.62
CA LEU A 361 -16.83 0.33 -15.87
C LEU A 361 -17.56 0.01 -14.56
N PRO A 362 -18.36 -1.09 -14.48
CA PRO A 362 -19.17 -1.38 -13.30
C PRO A 362 -18.31 -1.58 -12.04
N GLU A 363 -17.09 -2.10 -12.17
CA GLU A 363 -16.18 -2.33 -11.05
C GLU A 363 -15.80 -1.02 -10.34
N ALA A 364 -15.58 0.06 -11.09
CA ALA A 364 -15.24 1.37 -10.51
C ALA A 364 -16.43 1.97 -9.75
N GLY A 365 -17.64 1.90 -10.33
CA GLY A 365 -18.86 2.36 -9.65
C GLY A 365 -19.17 1.55 -8.40
N ASN A 366 -19.04 0.21 -8.48
CA ASN A 366 -19.29 -0.67 -7.34
C ASN A 366 -18.26 -0.48 -6.22
N ALA A 367 -16.97 -0.39 -6.55
CA ALA A 367 -15.93 -0.11 -5.57
C ALA A 367 -16.13 1.27 -4.92
N LEU A 368 -16.53 2.29 -5.70
CA LEU A 368 -16.85 3.62 -5.16
C LEU A 368 -18.01 3.57 -4.17
N ALA A 369 -19.08 2.82 -4.48
CA ALA A 369 -20.20 2.63 -3.55
C ALA A 369 -19.72 2.00 -2.23
N VAL A 370 -18.86 0.97 -2.29
CA VAL A 370 -18.29 0.36 -1.09
C VAL A 370 -17.41 1.36 -0.32
N ALA A 371 -16.57 2.13 -1.01
CA ALA A 371 -15.75 3.17 -0.38
C ALA A 371 -16.62 4.21 0.36
N LYS A 372 -17.71 4.68 -0.27
CA LYS A 372 -18.69 5.60 0.32
C LYS A 372 -19.36 5.03 1.58
N ALA A 373 -19.83 3.80 1.52
CA ALA A 373 -20.43 3.14 2.68
C ALA A 373 -19.42 3.00 3.83
N ARG A 374 -18.18 2.59 3.52
CA ARG A 374 -17.10 2.47 4.50
C ARG A 374 -16.68 3.83 5.09
N ASN A 375 -16.82 4.90 4.32
CA ASN A 375 -16.63 6.28 4.77
C ASN A 375 -17.88 6.90 5.42
N LYS A 376 -18.84 6.08 5.86
CA LYS A 376 -20.05 6.47 6.61
C LYS A 376 -21.07 7.29 5.80
N ASN A 377 -21.11 7.09 4.48
CA ASN A 377 -22.11 7.69 3.58
C ASN A 377 -22.93 6.58 2.87
N PRO A 378 -23.70 5.76 3.60
CA PRO A 378 -24.42 4.63 3.01
C PRO A 378 -25.54 5.05 2.03
N GLU A 379 -26.14 6.23 2.17
CA GLU A 379 -27.17 6.73 1.26
C GLU A 379 -26.61 7.02 -0.13
N GLU A 380 -25.44 7.66 -0.21
CA GLU A 380 -24.75 7.91 -1.48
C GLU A 380 -24.23 6.61 -2.08
N ALA A 381 -23.76 5.68 -1.24
CA ALA A 381 -23.38 4.34 -1.69
C ALA A 381 -24.53 3.61 -2.40
N VAL A 382 -25.74 3.68 -1.84
CA VAL A 382 -26.93 3.11 -2.47
C VAL A 382 -27.20 3.76 -3.83
N GLN A 383 -27.21 5.09 -3.92
CA GLN A 383 -27.47 5.79 -5.19
C GLN A 383 -26.49 5.37 -6.29
N ILE A 384 -25.21 5.24 -5.95
CA ILE A 384 -24.16 4.82 -6.87
C ILE A 384 -24.38 3.35 -7.28
N ALA A 385 -24.62 2.46 -6.31
CA ALA A 385 -24.81 1.05 -6.60
C ALA A 385 -26.10 0.77 -7.38
N GLU A 386 -27.19 1.52 -7.15
CA GLU A 386 -28.43 1.45 -7.92
C GLU A 386 -28.19 1.83 -9.38
N ALA A 387 -27.42 2.90 -9.63
CA ALA A 387 -27.05 3.28 -10.99
C ALA A 387 -26.25 2.17 -11.70
N VAL A 388 -25.29 1.55 -11.01
CA VAL A 388 -24.52 0.42 -11.56
C VAL A 388 -25.43 -0.79 -11.83
N ALA A 389 -26.32 -1.13 -10.91
CA ALA A 389 -27.25 -2.25 -11.06
C ALA A 389 -28.30 -2.03 -12.15
N LEU A 390 -28.71 -0.78 -12.39
CA LEU A 390 -29.62 -0.43 -13.48
C LEU A 390 -28.95 -0.63 -14.85
N GLU A 391 -27.69 -0.22 -14.98
CA GLU A 391 -26.92 -0.36 -16.22
C GLU A 391 -26.44 -1.79 -16.46
N HIS A 392 -26.08 -2.49 -15.38
CA HIS A 392 -25.56 -3.85 -15.40
C HIS A 392 -26.37 -4.75 -14.47
N PRO A 393 -27.60 -5.15 -14.86
CA PRO A 393 -28.52 -5.90 -14.00
C PRO A 393 -28.01 -7.28 -13.59
N ASP A 394 -27.08 -7.85 -14.35
CA ASP A 394 -26.47 -9.15 -14.05
C ASP A 394 -25.08 -9.03 -13.40
N TYR A 395 -24.63 -7.83 -13.06
CA TYR A 395 -23.37 -7.63 -12.34
C TYR A 395 -23.55 -7.97 -10.85
N LEU A 396 -23.20 -9.19 -10.50
CA LEU A 396 -23.40 -9.80 -9.17
C LEU A 396 -22.91 -8.91 -8.01
N PRO A 397 -21.70 -8.30 -8.04
CA PRO A 397 -21.23 -7.48 -6.91
C PRO A 397 -22.14 -6.30 -6.57
N ALA A 398 -22.71 -5.62 -7.57
CA ALA A 398 -23.63 -4.52 -7.31
C ALA A 398 -24.94 -5.00 -6.67
N GLN A 399 -25.49 -6.12 -7.16
CA GLN A 399 -26.70 -6.74 -6.59
C GLN A 399 -26.48 -7.15 -5.12
N TYR A 400 -25.34 -7.77 -4.83
CA TYR A 400 -24.96 -8.15 -3.47
C TYR A 400 -24.81 -6.92 -2.56
N ASN A 401 -24.11 -5.89 -3.04
CA ASN A 401 -23.82 -4.71 -2.26
C ASN A 401 -25.08 -3.90 -1.97
N LEU A 402 -26.03 -3.81 -2.90
CA LEU A 402 -27.34 -3.18 -2.65
C LEU A 402 -28.13 -3.94 -1.59
N ALA A 403 -28.18 -5.26 -1.66
CA ALA A 403 -28.80 -6.09 -0.62
C ALA A 403 -28.19 -5.80 0.76
N TRP A 404 -26.86 -5.71 0.83
CA TRP A 404 -26.14 -5.36 2.06
C TRP A 404 -26.46 -3.95 2.54
N PHE A 405 -26.31 -2.93 1.69
CA PHE A 405 -26.52 -1.54 2.09
C PHE A 405 -27.94 -1.32 2.59
N TYR A 406 -28.95 -1.86 1.90
CA TYR A 406 -30.33 -1.72 2.35
C TYR A 406 -30.61 -2.45 3.66
N ALA A 407 -30.33 -3.75 3.75
CA ALA A 407 -30.75 -4.52 4.93
C ALA A 407 -29.83 -4.34 6.14
N VAL A 408 -28.53 -4.16 5.92
CA VAL A 408 -27.53 -4.19 6.99
C VAL A 408 -27.12 -2.79 7.42
N GLU A 409 -26.91 -1.86 6.48
CA GLU A 409 -26.47 -0.49 6.81
C GLU A 409 -27.66 0.43 7.07
N LEU A 410 -28.72 0.35 6.24
CA LEU A 410 -29.92 1.19 6.33
C LEU A 410 -31.10 0.55 7.09
N ASN A 411 -30.96 -0.71 7.53
CA ASN A 411 -31.98 -1.47 8.25
C ASN A 411 -33.36 -1.50 7.53
N ASN A 412 -33.34 -1.63 6.20
CA ASN A 412 -34.50 -1.70 5.32
C ASN A 412 -34.44 -2.97 4.45
N PRO A 413 -34.71 -4.16 5.01
CA PRO A 413 -34.62 -5.41 4.27
C PRO A 413 -35.68 -5.53 3.17
N GLU A 414 -36.83 -4.87 3.30
CA GLU A 414 -37.87 -4.86 2.26
C GLU A 414 -37.32 -4.31 0.93
N LYS A 415 -36.58 -3.20 0.97
CA LYS A 415 -35.92 -2.65 -0.22
C LYS A 415 -34.73 -3.49 -0.70
N GLY A 416 -34.02 -4.15 0.23
CA GLY A 416 -32.87 -5.00 -0.10
C GLY A 416 -33.26 -6.35 -0.72
N ARG A 417 -34.49 -6.83 -0.48
CA ARG A 417 -34.98 -8.14 -0.90
C ARG A 417 -34.83 -8.43 -2.40
N PRO A 418 -35.27 -7.58 -3.34
CA PRO A 418 -35.12 -7.87 -4.78
C PRO A 418 -33.65 -8.05 -5.18
N TYR A 419 -32.74 -7.25 -4.61
CA TYR A 419 -31.30 -7.33 -4.88
C TYR A 419 -30.68 -8.58 -4.27
N PHE A 420 -31.12 -9.00 -3.09
CA PHE A 420 -30.70 -10.25 -2.46
C PHE A 420 -31.09 -11.46 -3.30
N ASP A 421 -32.37 -11.53 -3.69
CA ASP A 421 -32.89 -12.64 -4.50
C ASP A 421 -32.18 -12.69 -5.86
N LYS A 422 -31.90 -11.52 -6.48
CA LYS A 422 -31.11 -11.44 -7.72
C LYS A 422 -29.68 -11.91 -7.51
N ALA A 423 -28.97 -11.44 -6.47
CA ALA A 423 -27.61 -11.86 -6.18
C ALA A 423 -27.50 -13.38 -5.97
N VAL A 424 -28.45 -13.98 -5.23
CA VAL A 424 -28.52 -15.44 -5.04
C VAL A 424 -28.78 -16.15 -6.38
N SER A 425 -29.67 -15.64 -7.23
CA SER A 425 -29.93 -16.22 -8.54
C SER A 425 -28.71 -16.17 -9.48
N LEU A 426 -27.81 -15.20 -9.29
CA LEU A 426 -26.54 -15.07 -9.99
C LEU A 426 -25.42 -15.94 -9.39
N GLY A 427 -25.70 -16.67 -8.31
CA GLY A 427 -24.76 -17.59 -7.67
C GLY A 427 -24.04 -17.04 -6.43
N ALA A 428 -24.47 -15.89 -5.88
CA ALA A 428 -23.93 -15.41 -4.62
C ALA A 428 -24.23 -16.39 -3.47
N SER A 429 -23.30 -16.50 -2.53
CA SER A 429 -23.48 -17.22 -1.26
C SER A 429 -23.41 -16.23 -0.08
N PRO A 430 -24.53 -15.55 0.25
CA PRO A 430 -24.56 -14.50 1.28
C PRO A 430 -24.04 -14.94 2.65
N GLY A 431 -23.29 -14.04 3.29
CA GLY A 431 -22.83 -14.25 4.64
C GLY A 431 -23.98 -14.24 5.66
N ARG A 432 -23.79 -14.93 6.80
CA ARG A 432 -24.78 -15.05 7.88
C ARG A 432 -25.41 -13.72 8.34
N LYS A 433 -24.65 -12.61 8.30
CA LYS A 433 -25.15 -11.29 8.72
C LYS A 433 -26.22 -10.78 7.74
N LEU A 434 -25.97 -10.89 6.44
CA LEU A 434 -26.92 -10.50 5.41
C LEU A 434 -28.15 -11.41 5.44
N GLU A 435 -27.95 -12.73 5.52
CA GLU A 435 -29.05 -13.68 5.66
C GLU A 435 -29.93 -13.37 6.88
N LYS A 436 -29.32 -13.03 8.02
CA LYS A 436 -30.06 -12.66 9.23
C LYS A 436 -30.84 -11.37 9.06
N ALA A 437 -30.27 -10.37 8.36
CA ALA A 437 -30.95 -9.11 8.12
C ALA A 437 -32.14 -9.24 7.16
N MET A 438 -32.15 -10.27 6.30
CA MET A 438 -33.22 -10.56 5.35
C MET A 438 -34.35 -11.46 5.90
N ARG A 439 -34.23 -11.91 7.15
CA ARG A 439 -35.27 -12.64 7.89
C ARG A 439 -36.07 -11.67 8.74
#